data_AF-A0A3P7EP18-F1
#
_entry.id   AF-A0A3P7EP18-F1
#
_cell.length_a   1.000
_cell.length_b   1.000
_cell.length_c   1.000
_cell.angle_alpha   90.00
_cell.angle_beta   90.00
_cell.angle_gamma   90.00
#
_symmetry.space_group_name_H-M   'P 1'
#
loop_
_entity.id
_entity.type
_entity.pdbx_description
1 polymer ?
#
loop_
_entity_poly.entity_id
_entity_poly.type
_entity_poly.pdbx_seq_one_letter_code
_entity_poly.pdbx_strand_id
1 'polypeptide(L)'
;MCQINIEWFPFDQQTCEMKFASWTYSGLEVDLKHKDWNIERKVDEIAIGINGEYTETVWIVDQGIDLSDYYPSVEWDILGVTGKRHEIRYSCCESPFIDLTYEIHLRRKTLFYAVNLIFPIVGIR
;
A
#
# COMPACT_ATOMS: atom_id res chain seq x y z
N MET A 1 -1.23 2.30 -9.44
CA MET A 1 -0.91 1.08 -10.22
C MET A 1 0.31 0.45 -9.58
N CYS A 2 0.26 -0.82 -9.18
CA CYS A 2 1.34 -1.44 -8.41
C CYS A 2 2.56 -1.74 -9.30
N GLN A 3 3.74 -1.29 -8.90
CA GLN A 3 5.01 -1.60 -9.57
C GLN A 3 5.58 -2.89 -8.97
N ILE A 4 5.71 -3.92 -9.82
CA ILE A 4 6.17 -5.25 -9.39
C ILE A 4 7.70 -5.30 -9.42
N ASN A 5 8.33 -5.78 -8.35
CA ASN A 5 9.76 -6.08 -8.30
C ASN A 5 10.02 -7.58 -8.57
N ILE A 6 10.82 -7.90 -9.59
CA ILE A 6 11.08 -9.28 -10.02
C ILE A 6 12.47 -9.82 -9.61
N GLU A 7 13.24 -9.10 -8.81
CA GLU A 7 14.63 -9.45 -8.47
C GLU A 7 14.78 -10.84 -7.85
N TRP A 8 13.85 -11.22 -6.97
CA TRP A 8 13.90 -12.48 -6.21
C TRP A 8 12.90 -13.53 -6.68
N PHE A 9 12.37 -13.40 -7.91
CA PHE A 9 11.36 -14.31 -8.43
C PHE A 9 11.82 -15.79 -8.39
N PRO A 10 10.97 -16.76 -7.96
CA PRO A 10 9.57 -16.61 -7.52
C PRO A 10 9.40 -16.37 -6.01
N PHE A 11 10.49 -16.16 -5.27
CA PHE A 11 10.49 -15.90 -3.82
C PHE A 11 10.32 -14.42 -3.47
N ASP A 12 9.53 -13.71 -4.29
CA ASP A 12 9.32 -12.27 -4.21
C ASP A 12 8.21 -11.88 -3.21
N GLN A 13 8.42 -10.72 -2.59
CA GLN A 13 7.40 -9.97 -1.86
C GLN A 13 7.09 -8.69 -2.62
N GLN A 14 5.82 -8.29 -2.63
CA GLN A 14 5.34 -7.12 -3.33
C GLN A 14 4.61 -6.19 -2.36
N THR A 15 4.84 -4.90 -2.50
CA THR A 15 4.11 -3.86 -1.79
C THR A 15 3.29 -3.08 -2.81
N CYS A 16 1.96 -3.17 -2.71
CA CYS A 16 1.03 -2.53 -3.63
C CYS A 16 0.18 -1.49 -2.91
N GLU A 17 0.18 -0.26 -3.44
CA GLU A 17 -0.62 0.83 -2.89
C GLU A 17 -1.93 1.04 -3.66
N MET A 18 -3.01 1.23 -2.91
CA MET A 18 -4.30 1.71 -3.40
C MET A 18 -4.65 3.02 -2.72
N LYS A 19 -4.80 4.10 -3.49
CA LYS A 19 -5.14 5.43 -2.98
C LYS A 19 -6.60 5.76 -3.26
N PHE A 20 -7.32 6.14 -2.22
CA PHE A 20 -8.70 6.62 -2.28
C PHE A 20 -8.75 8.07 -1.83
N ALA A 21 -9.29 8.94 -2.66
CA ALA A 21 -9.42 10.35 -2.37
C ALA A 21 -10.68 10.91 -3.02
N SER A 22 -11.18 12.01 -2.46
CA SER A 22 -12.13 12.86 -3.18
C SER A 22 -11.41 13.56 -4.33
N TRP A 23 -12.01 13.52 -5.53
CA TRP A 23 -11.46 14.26 -6.68
C TRP A 23 -11.87 15.74 -6.67
N THR A 24 -13.11 16.03 -6.25
CA THR A 24 -13.71 17.37 -6.40
C THR A 24 -13.63 18.19 -5.12
N TYR A 25 -13.93 17.57 -3.98
CA TYR A 25 -14.01 18.23 -2.69
C TYR A 25 -12.66 18.21 -1.98
N SER A 26 -12.31 19.35 -1.38
CA SER A 26 -11.12 19.50 -0.55
C SER A 26 -11.31 18.92 0.85
N GLY A 27 -10.21 18.81 1.62
CA GLY A 27 -10.24 18.35 3.01
C GLY A 27 -11.00 19.26 3.97
N LEU A 28 -11.28 20.50 3.57
CA LEU A 28 -12.13 21.43 4.32
C LEU A 28 -13.63 21.12 4.15
N GLU A 29 -13.99 20.40 3.09
CA GLU A 29 -15.38 20.04 2.77
C GLU A 29 -15.66 18.58 3.09
N VAL A 30 -14.72 17.69 2.80
CA VAL A 30 -14.81 16.24 3.03
C VAL A 30 -13.58 15.75 3.78
N ASP A 31 -13.78 15.36 5.03
CA ASP A 31 -12.73 14.79 5.89
C ASP A 31 -12.81 13.25 5.88
N LEU A 32 -11.97 12.62 5.05
CA LEU A 32 -11.85 11.16 4.99
C LEU A 32 -11.07 10.64 6.21
N LYS A 33 -11.60 9.60 6.86
CA LYS A 33 -10.97 8.94 8.01
C LYS A 33 -11.04 7.43 7.87
N HIS A 34 -10.07 6.75 8.47
CA HIS A 34 -10.18 5.31 8.68
C HIS A 34 -11.35 5.01 9.64
N LYS A 35 -12.00 3.86 9.44
CA LYS A 35 -13.05 3.39 10.36
C LYS A 35 -12.53 3.26 11.79
N ASP A 36 -11.30 2.74 11.92
CA ASP A 36 -10.61 2.52 13.18
C ASP A 36 -9.69 3.69 13.56
N TRP A 37 -10.12 4.94 13.31
CA TRP A 37 -9.33 6.14 13.62
C TRP A 37 -8.92 6.24 15.10
N ASN A 38 -9.67 5.64 16.02
CA ASN A 38 -9.37 5.69 17.46
C ASN A 38 -8.05 5.01 17.83
N ILE A 39 -7.54 4.10 16.99
CA ILE A 39 -6.30 3.36 17.22
C ILE A 39 -5.18 3.81 16.28
N GLU A 40 -5.38 4.89 15.53
CA GLU A 40 -4.38 5.40 14.60
C GLU A 40 -3.16 5.97 15.35
N ARG A 41 -1.97 5.67 14.83
CA ARG A 41 -0.72 6.28 15.29
C ARG A 41 -0.36 7.44 14.38
N LYS A 42 0.00 8.58 14.97
CA LYS A 42 0.53 9.73 14.22
C LYS A 42 2.03 9.60 14.10
N VAL A 43 2.54 9.69 12.88
CA VAL A 43 3.96 9.61 12.57
C VAL A 43 4.30 10.75 11.64
N ASP A 44 5.37 11.47 11.94
CA ASP A 44 5.92 12.46 11.02
C ASP A 44 6.86 11.76 10.04
N GLU A 45 6.44 11.63 8.79
CA GLU A 45 7.22 11.05 7.70
C GLU A 45 7.83 12.16 6.86
N ILE A 46 8.95 11.87 6.22
CA ILE A 46 9.60 12.81 5.33
C ILE A 46 9.16 12.52 3.90
N ALA A 47 8.49 13.48 3.27
CA ALA A 47 8.02 13.40 1.90
C ALA A 47 8.83 14.34 0.99
N ILE A 48 9.05 13.92 -0.25
CA ILE A 48 9.77 14.70 -1.26
C ILE A 48 8.73 15.40 -2.14
N GLY A 49 8.57 16.70 -1.91
CA GLY A 49 7.73 17.57 -2.73
C GLY A 49 8.49 18.25 -3.86
N ILE A 50 7.76 19.01 -4.68
CA ILE A 50 8.34 19.80 -5.79
C ILE A 50 9.36 20.83 -5.27
N ASN A 51 9.14 21.36 -4.06
CA ASN A 51 9.99 22.38 -3.44
C ASN A 51 11.08 21.78 -2.54
N GLY A 52 11.29 20.47 -2.59
CA GLY A 52 12.23 19.75 -1.74
C GLY A 52 11.54 18.90 -0.68
N GLU A 53 12.36 18.47 0.27
CA GLU A 53 11.98 17.59 1.38
C GLU A 53 11.14 18.37 2.41
N TYR A 54 9.98 17.82 2.78
CA TYR A 54 9.12 18.38 3.81
C TYR A 54 8.64 17.28 4.75
N THR A 55 8.35 17.65 5.98
CA THR A 55 7.80 16.73 6.98
C THR A 55 6.28 16.75 6.89
N GLU A 56 5.68 15.58 6.75
CA GLU A 56 4.24 15.36 6.69
C GLU A 56 3.79 14.51 7.86
N THR A 57 2.71 14.93 8.54
CA THR A 57 2.08 14.09 9.56
C THR A 57 1.16 13.09 8.89
N VAL A 58 1.45 11.81 9.07
CA VAL A 58 0.69 10.68 8.54
C VAL A 58 0.00 9.96 9.69
N TRP A 59 -1.27 9.61 9.50
CA TRP A 59 -2.01 8.78 10.46
C TRP A 59 -2.07 7.37 9.93
N ILE A 60 -1.56 6.43 10.73
CA ILE A 60 -1.34 5.06 10.28
C ILE A 60 -2.17 4.10 11.13
N VAL A 61 -2.82 3.16 10.46
CA VAL A 61 -3.55 2.04 11.07
C VAL A 61 -2.93 0.75 10.54
N ASP A 62 -2.41 -0.09 11.44
CA ASP A 62 -1.73 -1.34 11.06
C ASP A 62 -2.64 -2.34 10.34
N GLN A 63 -3.92 -2.38 10.70
CA GLN A 63 -4.97 -3.17 10.05
C GLN A 63 -5.93 -2.24 9.31
N GLY A 64 -5.55 -1.83 8.11
CA GLY A 64 -6.34 -0.89 7.31
C GLY A 64 -7.58 -1.52 6.65
N ILE A 65 -7.52 -2.83 6.33
CA ILE A 65 -8.61 -3.55 5.66
C ILE A 65 -9.01 -4.76 6.49
N ASP A 66 -10.32 -4.92 6.70
CA ASP A 66 -10.90 -6.12 7.28
C ASP A 66 -10.85 -7.27 6.28
N LEU A 67 -10.13 -8.33 6.64
CA LEU A 67 -9.93 -9.53 5.82
C LEU A 67 -10.77 -10.72 6.30
N SER A 68 -11.75 -10.51 7.19
CA SER A 68 -12.62 -11.58 7.71
C SER A 68 -13.38 -12.33 6.60
N ASP A 69 -13.85 -11.59 5.59
CA ASP A 69 -14.56 -12.14 4.42
C ASP A 69 -13.64 -12.36 3.20
N TYR A 70 -12.31 -12.36 3.39
CA TYR A 70 -11.37 -12.54 2.30
C TYR A 70 -11.37 -13.99 1.77
N TYR A 71 -11.53 -14.13 0.46
CA TYR A 71 -11.31 -15.41 -0.23
C TYR A 71 -9.83 -15.56 -0.61
N PRO A 72 -9.11 -16.59 -0.11
CA PRO A 72 -7.69 -16.79 -0.37
C PRO A 72 -7.35 -16.93 -1.86
N SER A 73 -6.32 -16.19 -2.30
CA SER A 73 -5.78 -16.32 -3.65
C SER A 73 -4.94 -17.59 -3.81
N VAL A 74 -4.93 -18.14 -5.02
CA VAL A 74 -4.15 -19.33 -5.40
C VAL A 74 -2.66 -19.01 -5.60
N GLU A 75 -2.33 -17.76 -5.92
CA GLU A 75 -0.96 -17.33 -6.26
C GLU A 75 -0.29 -16.49 -5.18
N TRP A 76 -1.07 -15.83 -4.31
CA TRP A 76 -0.58 -14.81 -3.40
C TRP A 76 -1.09 -15.01 -1.97
N ASP A 77 -0.21 -14.88 -1.00
CA ASP A 77 -0.55 -14.68 0.41
C ASP A 77 -0.57 -13.18 0.72
N ILE A 78 -1.62 -12.70 1.41
CA ILE A 78 -1.63 -11.36 1.99
C ILE A 78 -0.91 -11.43 3.34
N LEU A 79 0.20 -10.71 3.49
CA LEU A 79 0.95 -10.63 4.74
C LEU A 79 0.36 -9.59 5.70
N GLY A 80 -0.19 -8.50 5.15
CA GLY A 80 -0.79 -7.43 5.92
C GLY A 80 -1.25 -6.29 5.01
N VAL A 81 -2.14 -5.45 5.52
CA VAL A 81 -2.60 -4.25 4.83
C VAL A 81 -2.59 -3.08 5.78
N THR A 82 -1.66 -2.15 5.59
CA THR A 82 -1.56 -0.94 6.41
C THR A 82 -2.35 0.18 5.76
N GLY A 83 -3.15 0.90 6.55
CA GLY A 83 -3.84 2.11 6.12
C GLY A 83 -3.05 3.35 6.53
N LYS A 84 -2.85 4.28 5.60
CA LYS A 84 -2.21 5.58 5.83
C LYS A 84 -3.17 6.68 5.37
N ARG A 85 -3.36 7.71 6.19
CA ARG A 85 -4.05 8.94 5.81
C ARG A 85 -3.01 10.04 5.62
N HIS A 86 -3.10 10.76 4.50
CA HIS A 86 -2.26 11.92 4.24
C HIS A 86 -3.12 13.17 4.05
N GLU A 87 -2.52 14.33 4.28
CA GLU A 87 -3.17 15.64 4.11
C GLU A 87 -2.30 16.48 3.19
N ILE A 88 -2.49 16.28 1.89
CA ILE A 88 -1.60 16.77 0.86
C ILE A 88 -2.13 18.08 0.29
N ARG A 89 -1.29 19.11 0.29
CA ARG A 89 -1.57 20.36 -0.42
C ARG A 89 -0.91 20.36 -1.80
N TYR A 90 -1.72 20.16 -2.84
CA TYR A 90 -1.25 20.18 -4.22
C TYR A 90 -0.96 21.61 -4.73
N SER A 91 -0.03 21.74 -5.68
CA SER A 91 0.40 23.03 -6.23
C SER A 91 -0.70 23.79 -6.99
N CYS A 92 -1.75 23.11 -7.44
CA CYS A 92 -2.88 23.71 -8.14
C CYS A 92 -3.80 24.53 -7.22
N CYS A 93 -3.80 24.22 -5.93
CA CYS A 93 -4.99 24.35 -5.12
C CYS A 93 -4.67 24.93 -3.74
N GLU A 94 -5.53 25.82 -3.24
CA GLU A 94 -5.28 26.52 -1.98
C GLU A 94 -5.59 25.65 -0.75
N SER A 95 -6.55 24.75 -0.85
CA SER A 95 -6.96 23.86 0.23
C SER A 95 -6.23 22.50 0.14
N PRO A 96 -5.91 21.87 1.28
CA PRO A 96 -5.37 20.51 1.29
C PRO A 96 -6.45 19.51 0.87
N PHE A 97 -6.01 18.40 0.29
CA PHE A 97 -6.84 17.24 -0.03
C PHE A 97 -6.43 16.08 0.85
N ILE A 98 -7.40 15.24 1.22
CA ILE A 98 -7.17 14.07 2.05
C ILE A 98 -7.27 12.82 1.19
N ASP A 99 -6.27 11.96 1.28
CA ASP A 99 -6.28 10.63 0.70
C ASP A 99 -6.03 9.55 1.76
N LEU A 100 -6.68 8.40 1.57
CA LEU A 100 -6.45 7.17 2.29
C LEU A 100 -5.70 6.22 1.37
N THR A 101 -4.46 5.91 1.72
CA THR A 101 -3.60 4.96 1.03
C THR A 101 -3.59 3.63 1.79
N TYR A 102 -4.00 2.55 1.13
CA TYR A 102 -3.86 1.19 1.65
C TYR A 102 -2.66 0.51 1.01
N GLU A 103 -1.69 0.16 1.83
CA GLU A 103 -0.46 -0.53 1.46
C GLU A 103 -0.63 -2.03 1.72
N ILE A 104 -0.83 -2.79 0.64
CA ILE A 104 -1.01 -4.24 0.70
C ILE A 104 0.35 -4.92 0.52
N HIS A 105 0.79 -5.66 1.53
CA HIS A 105 1.98 -6.51 1.46
C HIS A 105 1.59 -7.91 1.03
N LEU A 106 2.13 -8.36 -0.10
CA LEU A 106 1.84 -9.64 -0.73
C LEU A 106 3.10 -10.50 -0.80
N ARG A 107 2.93 -11.83 -0.70
CA ARG A 107 3.99 -12.82 -0.93
C ARG A 107 3.53 -13.87 -1.92
N ARG A 108 4.36 -14.20 -2.91
CA ARG A 108 4.03 -15.23 -3.90
C ARG A 108 4.07 -16.63 -3.28
N LYS A 109 3.10 -17.48 -3.64
CA LYS A 109 3.15 -18.92 -3.38
C LYS A 109 4.06 -19.57 -4.43
N THR A 110 5.22 -20.06 -4.01
CA THR A 110 6.32 -20.42 -4.93
C THR A 110 6.24 -21.83 -5.51
N LEU A 111 5.40 -22.71 -4.94
CA LEU A 111 5.41 -24.14 -5.22
C LEU A 111 5.26 -24.47 -6.71
N PHE A 112 4.34 -23.79 -7.40
CA PHE A 112 4.11 -23.99 -8.82
C PHE A 112 5.37 -23.70 -9.65
N TYR A 113 6.05 -22.59 -9.36
CA TYR A 113 7.27 -22.18 -10.06
C TYR A 113 8.48 -23.06 -9.67
N ALA A 114 8.57 -23.49 -8.42
CA ALA A 114 9.62 -24.40 -7.99
C ALA A 114 9.55 -25.73 -8.76
N VAL A 115 8.36 -26.32 -8.89
CA VAL A 115 8.16 -27.63 -9.54
C VAL A 115 8.25 -27.56 -11.05
N ASN A 116 7.67 -26.53 -11.68
CA ASN A 116 7.56 -26.47 -13.14
C ASN A 116 8.65 -25.65 -13.83
N LEU A 117 9.41 -24.84 -13.08
CA LEU A 117 10.45 -23.99 -13.62
C LEU A 117 11.83 -24.27 -13.00
N ILE A 118 11.96 -24.25 -11.67
CA ILE A 118 13.28 -24.41 -11.02
C ILE A 118 13.81 -25.85 -11.15
N PHE A 119 13.05 -26.87 -10.72
CA PHE A 119 13.54 -28.25 -10.75
C PHE A 119 13.91 -28.77 -12.14
N PRO A 120 13.12 -28.53 -13.21
CA PRO A 120 13.52 -28.93 -14.55
C PRO A 120 14.83 -28.31 -15.02
N ILE A 121 15.09 -27.04 -14.68
CA ILE A 121 16.32 -26.35 -15.06
C ILE A 121 17.53 -26.87 -14.27
N VAL A 122 17.37 -27.10 -12.97
CA VAL A 122 18.46 -27.61 -12.12
C VAL A 122 18.79 -29.07 -12.44
N GLY A 123 17.79 -29.89 -12.78
CA GLY A 123 17.95 -31.31 -13.09
C GLY A 123 18.49 -31.63 -14.49
N ILE A 124 18.69 -30.61 -15.35
CA ILE A 124 19.31 -30.77 -16.68
C ILE A 124 20.85 -30.85 -16.61
N ARG A 125 21.42 -30.80 -15.39
CA ARG A 125 22.86 -30.98 -15.15
C ARG A 125 23.16 -32.36 -14.57
#